data_AF-A0A8T0H1Z7-F1
#
_entry.id   AF-A0A8T0H1Z7-F1
#
_cell.length_a   1.000
_cell.length_b   1.000
_cell.length_c   1.000
_cell.angle_alpha   90.00
_cell.angle_beta   90.00
_cell.angle_gamma   90.00
#
_symmetry.space_group_name_H-M   'P 1'
#
loop_
_entity.id
_entity.type
_entity.pdbx_description
1 polymer ?
#
loop_
_entity_poly.entity_id
_entity_poly.type
_entity_poly.pdbx_seq_one_letter_code
_entity_poly.pdbx_strand_id
1 'polypeptide(L)'
;MASVVSLCRSAGFHERVVSCVEGRHSGVGGSFGLRSGVAFGSGVGSLRRSDGCTSSGGRLSGGVGRLEWRVAVVAKVRRSGDEVVTQANGAPASKTESALILIRHGESLWNSKNLFTGCVDVPLSEKGVNEAIEAGKRISDMPVDMIFTSALIRAQMTAMLAMTQHHRQKVPVILHNESERAEAWSRIFSEGTDDEVIPVVTAWQLNERMYGELQGLNKKETADKFGAEKVHEWRRSYDIPPPNGESLEMCAKRSVEYFKKNVVPMLSAGKNIMIAAHGNSLRAIIMYLDSLTPQEVIELELTTGIPMLYTFKDSKFLRRGSPVGPTVAGVYALTKDLARYRDQSRKGSSH
;
A
#
# COMPACT_ATOMS: atom_id res chain seq x y z
N MET A 1 23.77 -4.67 22.69
CA MET A 1 23.08 -5.97 22.55
C MET A 1 22.30 -6.42 23.81
N ALA A 2 22.27 -5.65 24.90
CA ALA A 2 21.51 -6.03 26.11
C ALA A 2 20.04 -5.53 26.15
N SER A 3 19.61 -4.62 25.27
CA SER A 3 18.23 -4.09 25.28
C SER A 3 17.22 -4.85 24.40
N VAL A 4 17.66 -5.81 23.57
CA VAL A 4 16.75 -6.58 22.69
C VAL A 4 16.21 -7.85 23.38
N VAL A 5 16.90 -8.35 24.40
CA VAL A 5 16.52 -9.59 25.11
C VAL A 5 15.39 -9.36 26.12
N SER A 6 15.15 -8.12 26.56
CA SER A 6 14.13 -7.82 27.57
C SER A 6 12.69 -7.78 27.02
N LEU A 7 12.48 -7.64 25.71
CA LEU A 7 11.14 -7.53 25.14
C LEU A 7 10.48 -8.90 24.80
N CYS A 8 11.25 -9.98 24.77
CA CYS A 8 10.74 -11.32 24.42
C CYS A 8 10.25 -12.14 25.61
N ARG A 9 10.40 -11.69 26.86
CA ARG A 9 10.00 -12.45 28.06
C ARG A 9 8.57 -12.16 28.58
N SER A 10 7.84 -11.22 27.99
CA SER A 10 6.48 -10.86 28.40
C SER A 10 5.35 -11.45 27.54
N ALA A 11 5.66 -12.34 26.59
CA ALA A 11 4.69 -12.86 25.62
C ALA A 11 4.43 -14.38 25.68
N GLY A 12 4.74 -15.07 26.77
CA GLY A 12 4.15 -16.39 27.07
C GLY A 12 4.28 -17.50 26.03
N PHE A 13 5.29 -17.48 25.15
CA PHE A 13 5.55 -18.57 24.21
C PHE A 13 6.49 -19.60 24.84
N HIS A 14 5.98 -20.82 25.06
CA HIS A 14 6.78 -21.96 25.47
C HIS A 14 7.82 -22.32 24.40
N GLU A 15 9.09 -22.39 24.83
CA GLU A 15 10.27 -22.72 24.04
C GLU A 15 10.13 -24.05 23.28
N ARG A 16 10.27 -23.99 21.95
CA ARG A 16 10.95 -25.03 21.17
C ARG A 16 11.76 -24.36 20.07
N VAL A 17 12.92 -23.82 20.45
CA VAL A 17 14.02 -23.54 19.53
C VAL A 17 15.29 -24.12 20.17
N VAL A 18 15.60 -25.36 19.82
CA VAL A 18 16.88 -25.99 20.14
C VAL A 18 17.69 -26.05 18.85
N SER A 19 18.79 -25.28 18.86
CA SER A 19 20.09 -25.52 18.23
C SER A 19 20.14 -26.03 16.78
N CYS A 20 20.54 -25.15 15.86
CA CYS A 20 21.22 -25.52 14.62
C CYS A 20 22.17 -24.42 14.14
N VAL A 21 23.16 -24.03 14.97
CA VAL A 21 24.45 -23.51 14.48
C VAL A 21 25.49 -23.85 15.55
N GLU A 22 26.28 -24.90 15.31
CA GLU A 22 27.70 -25.05 15.68
C GLU A 22 28.11 -26.52 15.50
N GLY A 23 28.45 -26.86 14.26
CA GLY A 23 29.05 -28.14 13.91
C GLY A 23 30.58 -28.08 14.02
N ARG A 24 31.09 -28.50 15.18
CA ARG A 24 32.34 -29.27 15.41
C ARG A 24 33.68 -28.69 14.93
N HIS A 25 34.48 -28.24 15.90
CA HIS A 25 35.92 -28.47 15.92
C HIS A 25 36.26 -29.46 17.04
N SER A 26 36.59 -30.68 16.66
CA SER A 26 37.33 -31.63 17.50
C SER A 26 38.53 -32.10 16.69
N GLY A 27 39.72 -31.67 17.10
CA GLY A 27 40.98 -32.14 16.54
C GLY A 27 41.27 -33.56 16.97
N VAL A 28 41.60 -34.41 16.01
CA VAL A 28 42.44 -35.60 16.19
C VAL A 28 43.30 -35.72 14.93
N GLY A 29 44.60 -35.85 15.15
CA GLY A 29 45.63 -35.86 14.12
C GLY A 29 45.61 -37.09 13.21
N GLY A 30 46.27 -36.95 12.07
CA GLY A 30 46.57 -38.03 11.14
C GLY A 30 47.30 -37.47 9.93
N SER A 31 48.61 -37.71 9.87
CA SER A 31 49.49 -37.50 8.72
C SER A 31 48.85 -37.93 7.40
N PHE A 32 49.17 -37.27 6.29
CA PHE A 32 49.82 -37.89 5.12
C PHE A 32 49.93 -36.90 3.95
N GLY A 33 51.15 -36.77 3.41
CA GLY A 33 51.37 -36.66 1.96
C GLY A 33 51.33 -35.27 1.31
N LEU A 34 52.43 -34.51 1.44
CA LEU A 34 52.84 -33.55 0.41
C LEU A 34 53.33 -34.32 -0.82
N ARG A 35 52.68 -34.16 -1.98
CA ARG A 35 53.34 -34.23 -3.30
C ARG A 35 52.75 -33.24 -4.30
N SER A 36 53.69 -32.52 -4.90
CA SER A 36 53.68 -31.60 -6.03
C SER A 36 52.99 -32.13 -7.30
N GLY A 37 52.44 -31.21 -8.11
CA GLY A 37 52.09 -31.47 -9.51
C GLY A 37 51.56 -30.23 -10.24
N VAL A 38 52.39 -29.67 -11.11
CA VAL A 38 52.15 -28.51 -11.99
C VAL A 38 51.43 -28.95 -13.28
N ALA A 39 50.53 -28.12 -13.84
CA ALA A 39 50.45 -27.89 -15.30
C ALA A 39 49.43 -26.78 -15.67
N PHE A 40 49.94 -25.73 -16.32
CA PHE A 40 49.20 -24.77 -17.13
C PHE A 40 48.81 -25.40 -18.47
N GLY A 41 47.67 -24.98 -19.05
CA GLY A 41 47.27 -25.37 -20.40
C GLY A 41 46.23 -24.41 -21.00
N SER A 42 46.72 -23.40 -21.72
CA SER A 42 45.98 -22.51 -22.61
C SER A 42 45.54 -23.22 -23.90
N GLY A 43 44.32 -22.97 -24.37
CA GLY A 43 43.83 -23.46 -25.67
C GLY A 43 42.81 -22.50 -26.29
N VAL A 44 43.24 -21.81 -27.34
CA VAL A 44 42.47 -20.91 -28.20
C VAL A 44 41.81 -21.73 -29.31
N GLY A 45 40.55 -21.45 -29.65
CA GLY A 45 39.86 -22.06 -30.80
C GLY A 45 38.89 -21.07 -31.46
N SER A 46 39.29 -20.55 -32.61
CA SER A 46 38.52 -19.72 -33.56
C SER A 46 37.99 -20.58 -34.72
N LEU A 47 37.22 -19.96 -35.62
CA LEU A 47 36.65 -20.42 -36.91
C LEU A 47 35.25 -21.06 -36.81
N ARG A 48 34.22 -20.71 -37.61
CA ARG A 48 34.11 -19.96 -38.87
C ARG A 48 32.67 -19.45 -39.09
N ARG A 49 32.54 -18.33 -39.79
CA ARG A 49 31.32 -17.90 -40.51
C ARG A 49 31.19 -18.66 -41.83
N SER A 50 29.95 -18.85 -42.29
CA SER A 50 29.58 -18.80 -43.71
C SER A 50 28.08 -18.55 -43.88
N ASP A 51 27.80 -17.59 -44.75
CA ASP A 51 26.53 -17.09 -45.30
C ASP A 51 25.70 -18.21 -45.96
N GLY A 52 24.41 -18.12 -46.29
CA GLY A 52 23.39 -17.07 -46.39
C GLY A 52 22.27 -17.62 -47.31
N CYS A 53 21.02 -17.16 -47.21
CA CYS A 53 20.07 -17.21 -48.34
C CYS A 53 18.81 -16.37 -48.09
N THR A 54 18.21 -15.95 -49.19
CA THR A 54 17.37 -14.77 -49.44
C THR A 54 15.86 -14.98 -49.33
N SER A 55 15.17 -13.92 -48.89
CA SER A 55 13.86 -13.37 -49.30
C SER A 55 12.64 -14.27 -49.60
N SER A 56 11.58 -14.08 -48.80
CA SER A 56 10.17 -13.90 -49.21
C SER A 56 9.40 -13.39 -47.99
N GLY A 57 8.82 -12.19 -47.96
CA GLY A 57 7.66 -11.83 -48.78
C GLY A 57 6.37 -12.28 -48.08
N GLY A 58 6.00 -11.63 -46.96
CA GLY A 58 4.77 -11.94 -46.22
C GLY A 58 4.35 -10.79 -45.31
N ARG A 59 3.54 -9.88 -45.85
CA ARG A 59 2.76 -8.92 -45.03
C ARG A 59 1.73 -9.70 -44.24
N LEU A 60 1.84 -9.68 -42.92
CA LEU A 60 0.71 -9.91 -42.03
C LEU A 60 0.41 -8.60 -41.31
N SER A 61 -0.63 -7.93 -41.80
CA SER A 61 -1.42 -6.95 -41.08
C SER A 61 -2.04 -7.61 -39.84
N GLY A 62 -1.88 -6.98 -38.67
CA GLY A 62 -2.61 -7.38 -37.47
C GLY A 62 -1.76 -7.24 -36.21
N GLY A 63 -1.85 -6.09 -35.55
CA GLY A 63 -1.11 -5.85 -34.31
C GLY A 63 -1.56 -4.63 -33.53
N VAL A 64 -2.82 -4.22 -33.65
CA VAL A 64 -3.45 -3.33 -32.66
C VAL A 64 -4.00 -4.23 -31.58
N GLY A 65 -3.16 -4.53 -30.58
CA GLY A 65 -3.51 -5.50 -29.54
C GLY A 65 -2.47 -5.53 -28.43
N ARG A 66 -2.09 -4.36 -27.91
CA ARG A 66 -1.15 -4.28 -26.79
C ARG A 66 -1.35 -2.99 -25.99
N LEU A 67 -2.55 -2.81 -25.41
CA LEU A 67 -2.75 -1.85 -24.32
C LEU A 67 -4.02 -2.07 -23.47
N GLU A 68 -4.65 -3.25 -23.50
CA GLU A 68 -5.89 -3.54 -22.74
C GLU A 68 -5.74 -4.56 -21.59
N TRP A 69 -4.52 -4.83 -21.11
CA TRP A 69 -4.27 -5.79 -20.03
C TRP A 69 -3.61 -5.16 -18.79
N ARG A 70 -4.27 -4.20 -18.14
CA ARG A 70 -3.86 -3.70 -16.80
C ARG A 70 -5.09 -3.23 -16.01
N VAL A 71 -5.96 -4.17 -15.60
CA VAL A 71 -6.62 -4.36 -14.28
C VAL A 71 -7.46 -5.67 -14.40
N ALA A 72 -6.80 -6.83 -14.49
CA ALA A 72 -7.47 -8.14 -14.38
C ALA A 72 -6.95 -8.94 -13.17
N VAL A 73 -6.13 -8.32 -12.31
CA VAL A 73 -5.52 -8.94 -11.13
C VAL A 73 -6.22 -8.43 -9.87
N VAL A 74 -7.56 -8.53 -9.83
CA VAL A 74 -8.38 -8.56 -8.60
C VAL A 74 -9.65 -9.44 -8.80
N ALA A 75 -9.90 -9.94 -10.01
CA ALA A 75 -11.01 -10.86 -10.29
C ALA A 75 -10.50 -12.30 -10.47
N LYS A 76 -9.94 -12.88 -9.40
CA LYS A 76 -9.86 -14.34 -9.26
C LYS A 76 -10.20 -14.76 -7.84
N VAL A 77 -11.28 -14.19 -7.30
CA VAL A 77 -12.11 -14.89 -6.32
C VAL A 77 -12.71 -16.07 -7.07
N ARG A 78 -12.14 -17.25 -6.87
CA ARG A 78 -12.54 -18.48 -7.56
C ARG A 78 -13.98 -18.83 -7.18
N ARG A 79 -14.85 -18.84 -8.19
CA ARG A 79 -16.14 -19.53 -8.16
C ARG A 79 -15.88 -21.03 -8.05
N SER A 80 -16.40 -21.66 -7.01
CA SER A 80 -16.73 -23.09 -7.01
C SER A 80 -18.25 -23.20 -7.10
N GLY A 81 -18.74 -23.79 -8.20
CA GLY A 81 -20.14 -24.21 -8.36
C GLY A 81 -21.13 -23.08 -8.64
N ASP A 82 -21.55 -22.92 -9.89
CA ASP A 82 -22.97 -23.06 -10.28
C ASP A 82 -23.21 -22.61 -11.72
N GLU A 83 -24.24 -23.24 -12.29
CA GLU A 83 -24.58 -23.41 -13.69
C GLU A 83 -24.76 -22.13 -14.52
N VAL A 84 -24.67 -22.33 -15.83
CA VAL A 84 -25.03 -21.37 -16.87
C VAL A 84 -26.51 -20.99 -16.73
N VAL A 85 -26.79 -19.76 -16.28
CA VAL A 85 -28.14 -19.19 -16.34
C VAL A 85 -28.17 -18.08 -17.39
N THR A 86 -28.99 -18.33 -18.41
CA THR A 86 -29.37 -17.40 -19.47
C THR A 86 -30.02 -16.11 -18.93
N GLN A 87 -29.83 -15.00 -19.65
CA GLN A 87 -30.40 -13.69 -19.32
C GLN A 87 -31.88 -13.75 -18.94
N ALA A 88 -32.21 -13.22 -17.77
CA ALA A 88 -33.56 -12.84 -17.38
C ALA A 88 -33.54 -11.47 -16.69
N ASN A 89 -34.55 -10.69 -17.02
CA ASN A 89 -34.78 -9.29 -16.67
C ASN A 89 -34.67 -8.97 -15.17
N GLY A 90 -34.13 -7.78 -14.88
CA GLY A 90 -34.60 -6.90 -13.79
C GLY A 90 -34.65 -7.49 -12.38
N ALA A 91 -33.50 -7.73 -11.76
CA ALA A 91 -33.39 -7.81 -10.31
C ALA A 91 -32.82 -6.47 -9.77
N PRO A 92 -33.37 -5.90 -8.68
CA PRO A 92 -32.78 -4.70 -8.09
C PRO A 92 -31.38 -5.06 -7.58
N ALA A 93 -30.36 -4.31 -8.03
CA ALA A 93 -29.01 -4.42 -7.49
C ALA A 93 -29.08 -4.38 -5.97
N SER A 94 -28.53 -5.39 -5.30
CA SER A 94 -28.53 -5.41 -3.84
C SER A 94 -27.81 -4.15 -3.37
N LYS A 95 -28.44 -3.39 -2.46
CA LYS A 95 -27.94 -2.12 -1.93
C LYS A 95 -26.78 -2.39 -0.97
N THR A 96 -25.63 -2.80 -1.49
CA THR A 96 -24.43 -3.07 -0.69
C THR A 96 -23.76 -1.76 -0.30
N GLU A 97 -23.82 -1.44 0.99
CA GLU A 97 -23.06 -0.37 1.61
C GLU A 97 -21.63 -0.86 1.90
N SER A 98 -20.61 -0.06 1.61
CA SER A 98 -19.21 -0.37 1.93
C SER A 98 -18.50 0.79 2.62
N ALA A 99 -17.46 0.48 3.40
CA ALA A 99 -16.65 1.48 4.09
C ALA A 99 -15.39 1.85 3.29
N LEU A 100 -15.06 3.14 3.28
CA LEU A 100 -13.79 3.66 2.83
C LEU A 100 -13.08 4.37 3.99
N ILE A 101 -11.88 3.91 4.33
CA ILE A 101 -11.04 4.45 5.39
C ILE A 101 -9.85 5.14 4.71
N LEU A 102 -9.65 6.43 4.94
CA LEU A 102 -8.49 7.18 4.44
C LEU A 102 -7.56 7.51 5.62
N ILE A 103 -6.27 7.22 5.49
CA ILE A 103 -5.27 7.50 6.53
C ILE A 103 -4.10 8.25 5.91
N ARG A 104 -3.87 9.48 6.37
CA ARG A 104 -2.60 10.18 6.10
C ARG A 104 -1.52 9.51 6.95
N HIS A 105 -0.38 9.19 6.34
CA HIS A 105 0.76 8.63 7.08
C HIS A 105 1.11 9.46 8.32
N GLY A 106 1.68 8.78 9.33
CA GLY A 106 2.22 9.44 10.52
C GLY A 106 3.37 10.40 10.20
N GLU A 107 3.80 11.20 11.16
CA GLU A 107 4.96 12.08 11.02
C GLU A 107 6.21 11.31 10.50
N SER A 108 6.88 11.84 9.47
CA SER A 108 8.14 11.28 8.98
C SER A 108 9.36 11.97 9.60
N LEU A 109 10.54 11.34 9.48
CA LEU A 109 11.81 11.92 9.92
C LEU A 109 12.12 13.29 9.29
N TRP A 110 11.60 13.57 8.09
CA TRP A 110 11.77 14.87 7.44
C TRP A 110 10.68 15.87 7.82
N ASN A 111 9.49 15.39 8.21
CA ASN A 111 8.47 16.29 8.75
C ASN A 111 8.91 16.85 10.10
N SER A 112 9.50 16.02 10.98
CA SER A 112 10.03 16.48 12.27
C SER A 112 11.20 17.47 12.11
N LYS A 113 11.95 17.39 11.01
CA LYS A 113 13.02 18.33 10.65
C LYS A 113 12.56 19.53 9.82
N ASN A 114 11.25 19.68 9.60
CA ASN A 114 10.65 20.75 8.80
C ASN A 114 11.21 20.84 7.35
N LEU A 115 11.52 19.69 6.73
CA LEU A 115 12.01 19.62 5.35
C LEU A 115 10.85 19.38 4.36
N PHE A 116 11.01 19.82 3.12
CA PHE A 116 10.15 19.38 2.01
C PHE A 116 10.49 17.94 1.63
N THR A 117 9.50 17.06 1.60
CA THR A 117 9.73 15.62 1.36
C THR A 117 9.41 15.19 -0.06
N GLY A 118 8.19 15.44 -0.52
CA GLY A 118 7.74 15.01 -1.85
C GLY A 118 7.87 13.51 -2.04
N CYS A 119 8.45 13.08 -3.15
CA CYS A 119 8.62 11.69 -3.50
C CYS A 119 9.87 11.04 -2.88
N VAL A 120 10.66 11.78 -2.08
CA VAL A 120 11.80 11.19 -1.36
C VAL A 120 11.29 10.18 -0.33
N ASP A 121 11.88 8.99 -0.34
CA ASP A 121 11.37 7.87 0.43
C ASP A 121 11.99 7.80 1.83
N VAL A 122 11.39 8.56 2.75
CA VAL A 122 11.81 8.64 4.15
C VAL A 122 10.86 7.84 5.06
N PRO A 123 11.37 7.21 6.12
CA PRO A 123 10.55 6.46 7.06
C PRO A 123 9.80 7.37 8.04
N LEU A 124 8.89 6.75 8.80
CA LEU A 124 8.22 7.39 9.93
C LEU A 124 9.21 7.75 11.04
N SER A 125 8.92 8.81 11.80
CA SER A 125 9.55 9.06 13.10
C SER A 125 8.95 8.13 14.16
N GLU A 126 9.55 8.06 15.36
CA GLU A 126 8.96 7.31 16.49
C GLU A 126 7.54 7.81 16.81
N LYS A 127 7.34 9.13 16.76
CA LYS A 127 6.01 9.75 16.89
C LYS A 127 5.08 9.28 15.77
N GLY A 128 5.53 9.26 14.52
CA GLY A 128 4.74 8.75 13.39
C GLY A 128 4.37 7.28 13.50
N VAL A 129 5.24 6.44 14.08
CA VAL A 129 4.94 5.03 14.39
C VAL A 129 3.80 4.94 15.41
N ASN A 130 3.87 5.72 16.49
CA ASN A 130 2.81 5.76 17.50
C ASN A 130 1.48 6.30 16.93
N GLU A 131 1.53 7.31 16.07
CA GLU A 131 0.36 7.82 15.34
C GLU A 131 -0.29 6.72 14.48
N ALA A 132 0.50 5.90 13.78
CA ALA A 132 -0.02 4.79 12.99
C ALA A 132 -0.66 3.69 13.85
N ILE A 133 -0.04 3.35 14.99
CA ILE A 133 -0.60 2.40 15.95
C ILE A 133 -1.93 2.92 16.50
N GLU A 134 -2.00 4.20 16.87
CA GLU A 134 -3.22 4.82 17.39
C GLU A 134 -4.32 4.90 16.32
N ALA A 135 -3.96 5.15 15.06
CA ALA A 135 -4.87 5.04 13.92
C ALA A 135 -5.48 3.63 13.84
N GLY A 136 -4.66 2.59 14.00
CA GLY A 136 -5.08 1.19 14.03
C GLY A 136 -6.10 0.89 15.14
N LYS A 137 -5.84 1.36 16.37
CA LYS A 137 -6.78 1.19 17.49
C LYS A 137 -8.14 1.84 17.24
N ARG A 138 -8.17 2.96 16.50
CA ARG A 138 -9.42 3.65 16.16
C ARG A 138 -10.28 2.89 15.16
N ILE A 139 -9.68 2.03 14.34
CA ILE A 139 -10.35 1.24 13.30
C ILE A 139 -10.33 -0.26 13.60
N SER A 140 -9.98 -0.67 14.82
CA SER A 140 -9.67 -2.07 15.15
C SER A 140 -10.84 -3.04 14.93
N ASP A 141 -12.07 -2.53 15.04
CA ASP A 141 -13.33 -3.28 14.81
C ASP A 141 -13.97 -3.00 13.44
N MET A 142 -13.33 -2.25 12.56
CA MET A 142 -13.87 -1.95 11.23
C MET A 142 -13.42 -2.99 10.21
N PRO A 143 -14.30 -3.63 9.42
CA PRO A 143 -13.85 -4.55 8.38
C PRO A 143 -12.93 -3.85 7.38
N VAL A 144 -11.84 -4.53 7.05
CA VAL A 144 -10.93 -4.15 5.96
C VAL A 144 -10.73 -5.39 5.10
N ASP A 145 -11.20 -5.32 3.86
CA ASP A 145 -11.09 -6.41 2.89
C ASP A 145 -9.90 -6.24 1.95
N MET A 146 -9.46 -4.99 1.74
CA MET A 146 -8.32 -4.66 0.88
C MET A 146 -7.73 -3.31 1.27
N ILE A 147 -6.41 -3.18 1.07
CA ILE A 147 -5.66 -1.98 1.40
C ILE A 147 -4.99 -1.45 0.13
N PHE A 148 -5.10 -0.15 -0.11
CA PHE A 148 -4.31 0.56 -1.11
C PHE A 148 -3.32 1.48 -0.41
N THR A 149 -2.07 1.51 -0.88
CA THR A 149 -1.05 2.40 -0.34
C THR A 149 -0.29 3.10 -1.45
N SER A 150 0.35 4.22 -1.11
CA SER A 150 1.39 4.77 -1.99
C SER A 150 2.57 3.81 -2.12
N ALA A 151 3.43 4.03 -3.12
CA ALA A 151 4.70 3.31 -3.23
C ALA A 151 5.76 3.74 -2.19
N LEU A 152 5.49 4.76 -1.36
CA LEU A 152 6.46 5.30 -0.39
C LEU A 152 6.34 4.61 0.98
N ILE A 153 7.49 4.31 1.59
CA ILE A 153 7.64 3.48 2.78
C ILE A 153 6.83 4.01 3.97
N ARG A 154 6.77 5.33 4.18
CA ARG A 154 6.00 5.93 5.29
C ARG A 154 4.50 5.63 5.24
N ALA A 155 3.92 5.53 4.05
CA ALA A 155 2.51 5.17 3.91
C ALA A 155 2.31 3.66 4.09
N GLN A 156 3.20 2.85 3.54
CA GLN A 156 3.21 1.40 3.74
C GLN A 156 3.35 1.05 5.23
N MET A 157 4.36 1.61 5.92
CA MET A 157 4.55 1.47 7.37
C MET A 157 3.27 1.84 8.13
N THR A 158 2.62 2.95 7.77
CA THR A 158 1.38 3.37 8.44
C THR A 158 0.27 2.31 8.29
N ALA A 159 0.04 1.80 7.07
CA ALA A 159 -0.95 0.75 6.84
C ALA A 159 -0.64 -0.52 7.63
N MET A 160 0.60 -1.01 7.54
CA MET A 160 1.00 -2.25 8.20
C MET A 160 0.90 -2.14 9.72
N LEU A 161 1.40 -1.04 10.30
CA LEU A 161 1.32 -0.78 11.75
C LEU A 161 -0.13 -0.65 12.23
N ALA A 162 -0.97 0.08 11.49
CA ALA A 162 -2.39 0.21 11.84
C ALA A 162 -3.08 -1.17 11.90
N MET A 163 -2.81 -2.04 10.93
CA MET A 163 -3.40 -3.37 10.87
C MET A 163 -2.91 -4.33 11.96
N THR A 164 -1.76 -4.08 12.60
CA THR A 164 -1.34 -4.87 13.78
C THR A 164 -2.29 -4.74 14.96
N GLN A 165 -3.11 -3.69 14.99
CA GLN A 165 -4.09 -3.43 16.05
C GLN A 165 -5.49 -3.94 15.71
N HIS A 166 -5.69 -4.50 14.52
CA HIS A 166 -7.01 -4.87 14.02
C HIS A 166 -7.48 -6.23 14.58
N HIS A 167 -8.69 -6.29 15.12
CA HIS A 167 -9.16 -7.43 15.92
C HIS A 167 -9.43 -8.71 15.12
N ARG A 168 -9.60 -8.64 13.79
CA ARG A 168 -9.81 -9.87 12.98
C ARG A 168 -8.57 -10.77 12.88
N GLN A 169 -7.40 -10.30 13.33
CA GLN A 169 -6.11 -11.00 13.20
C GLN A 169 -5.73 -11.40 11.76
N LYS A 170 -6.44 -10.88 10.75
CA LYS A 170 -6.04 -11.02 9.35
C LYS A 170 -4.73 -10.28 9.11
N VAL A 171 -3.87 -10.89 8.29
CA VAL A 171 -2.53 -10.40 8.04
C VAL A 171 -2.51 -9.54 6.76
N PRO A 172 -2.10 -8.26 6.82
CA PRO A 172 -1.88 -7.48 5.62
C PRO A 172 -0.66 -8.03 4.87
N VAL A 173 -0.78 -8.28 3.56
CA VAL A 173 0.31 -8.77 2.72
C VAL A 173 0.46 -7.89 1.48
N ILE A 174 1.65 -7.34 1.27
CA ILE A 174 1.96 -6.56 0.06
C ILE A 174 1.99 -7.49 -1.15
N LEU A 175 1.20 -7.13 -2.15
CA LEU A 175 1.17 -7.83 -3.43
C LEU A 175 2.29 -7.31 -4.33
N HIS A 176 3.21 -8.20 -4.70
CA HIS A 176 4.28 -7.94 -5.64
C HIS A 176 3.84 -8.27 -7.06
N ASN A 177 3.70 -7.25 -7.90
CA ASN A 177 3.20 -7.37 -9.28
C ASN A 177 4.14 -6.72 -10.32
N GLU A 178 5.38 -6.43 -9.93
CA GLU A 178 6.41 -5.85 -10.79
C GLU A 178 6.94 -6.82 -11.85
N SER A 179 6.76 -8.14 -11.65
CA SER A 179 7.09 -9.17 -12.62
C SER A 179 6.30 -10.45 -12.36
N GLU A 180 6.12 -11.28 -13.39
CA GLU A 180 5.50 -12.61 -13.26
C GLU A 180 6.20 -13.48 -12.21
N ARG A 181 7.52 -13.33 -12.08
CA ARG A 181 8.32 -14.06 -11.09
C ARG A 181 8.00 -13.60 -9.66
N ALA A 182 7.89 -12.30 -9.43
CA ALA A 182 7.57 -11.75 -8.12
C ALA A 182 6.15 -12.16 -7.67
N GLU A 183 5.20 -12.15 -8.61
CA GLU A 183 3.84 -12.65 -8.36
C GLU A 183 3.85 -14.14 -8.03
N ALA A 184 4.55 -14.96 -8.82
CA ALA A 184 4.64 -16.40 -8.58
C ALA A 184 5.29 -16.73 -7.23
N TRP A 185 6.31 -15.97 -6.81
CA TRP A 185 7.02 -16.16 -5.54
C TRP A 185 6.24 -15.71 -4.32
N SER A 186 5.28 -14.81 -4.49
CA SER A 186 4.43 -14.31 -3.40
C SER A 186 3.17 -15.16 -3.19
N ARG A 187 3.02 -16.26 -3.96
CA ARG A 187 1.84 -17.11 -3.88
C ARG A 187 1.76 -17.86 -2.56
N ILE A 188 0.58 -17.83 -1.96
CA ILE A 188 0.21 -18.64 -0.80
C ILE A 188 -0.40 -19.95 -1.30
N PHE A 189 0.08 -21.08 -0.77
CA PHE A 189 -0.36 -22.42 -1.20
C PHE A 189 -1.40 -23.05 -0.26
N SER A 190 -1.48 -22.57 0.97
CA SER A 190 -2.47 -23.00 1.96
C SER A 190 -3.77 -22.22 1.77
N GLU A 191 -4.86 -22.91 1.42
CA GLU A 191 -6.17 -22.27 1.21
C GLU A 191 -6.67 -21.58 2.47
N GLY A 192 -6.52 -22.20 3.64
CA GLY A 192 -6.93 -21.60 4.92
C GLY A 192 -6.15 -20.34 5.29
N THR A 193 -4.86 -20.27 4.91
CA THR A 193 -4.03 -19.09 5.15
C THR A 193 -4.37 -17.96 4.17
N ASP A 194 -4.77 -18.29 2.94
CA ASP A 194 -5.17 -17.30 1.93
C ASP A 194 -6.41 -16.51 2.39
N ASP A 195 -7.36 -17.17 3.08
CA ASP A 195 -8.56 -16.53 3.64
C ASP A 195 -8.26 -15.55 4.80
N GLU A 196 -7.11 -15.71 5.46
CA GLU A 196 -6.64 -14.86 6.56
C GLU A 196 -5.85 -13.63 6.07
N VAL A 197 -5.66 -13.48 4.75
CA VAL A 197 -4.89 -12.36 4.18
C VAL A 197 -5.78 -11.17 3.86
N ILE A 198 -5.21 -9.97 4.08
CA ILE A 198 -5.71 -8.72 3.51
C ILE A 198 -4.70 -8.26 2.45
N PRO A 199 -5.08 -8.26 1.16
CA PRO A 199 -4.18 -7.82 0.09
C PRO A 199 -3.88 -6.33 0.21
N VAL A 200 -2.59 -5.97 0.12
CA VAL A 200 -2.09 -4.59 0.12
C VAL A 200 -1.53 -4.28 -1.27
N VAL A 201 -2.18 -3.37 -1.98
CA VAL A 201 -1.78 -2.91 -3.31
C VAL A 201 -1.01 -1.60 -3.20
N THR A 202 0.22 -1.57 -3.71
CA THR A 202 1.04 -0.35 -3.76
C THR A 202 0.89 0.35 -5.12
N ALA A 203 0.74 1.68 -5.11
CA ALA A 203 0.58 2.46 -6.33
C ALA A 203 1.32 3.80 -6.27
N TRP A 204 2.20 4.05 -7.25
CA TRP A 204 2.92 5.33 -7.34
C TRP A 204 1.98 6.52 -7.57
N GLN A 205 0.81 6.28 -8.17
CA GLN A 205 -0.22 7.29 -8.40
C GLN A 205 -0.79 7.87 -7.11
N LEU A 206 -0.64 7.15 -5.99
CA LEU A 206 -1.03 7.61 -4.66
C LEU A 206 0.10 8.30 -3.89
N ASN A 207 1.31 8.40 -4.47
CA ASN A 207 2.45 9.11 -3.88
C ASN A 207 2.14 10.58 -3.61
N GLU A 208 2.90 11.16 -2.69
CA GLU A 208 2.86 12.59 -2.36
C GLU A 208 3.07 13.45 -3.61
N ARG A 209 2.58 14.70 -3.57
CA ARG A 209 2.90 15.68 -4.60
C ARG A 209 4.41 15.90 -4.67
N MET A 210 4.97 15.81 -5.88
CA MET A 210 6.40 15.97 -6.08
C MET A 210 6.82 17.44 -5.90
N TYR A 211 7.77 17.71 -5.01
CA TYR A 211 8.16 19.09 -4.66
C TYR A 211 9.31 19.65 -5.50
N GLY A 212 9.75 18.91 -6.52
CA GLY A 212 10.80 19.31 -7.44
C GLY A 212 12.11 19.60 -6.73
N GLU A 213 12.71 20.72 -7.08
CA GLU A 213 13.97 21.21 -6.52
C GLU A 213 13.86 21.60 -5.04
N LEU A 214 12.65 21.69 -4.48
CA LEU A 214 12.49 22.00 -3.06
C LEU A 214 12.78 20.79 -2.15
N GLN A 215 12.75 19.56 -2.67
CA GLN A 215 12.93 18.36 -1.86
C GLN A 215 14.25 18.37 -1.07
N GLY A 216 14.16 18.14 0.24
CA GLY A 216 15.30 18.17 1.16
C GLY A 216 15.60 19.55 1.76
N LEU A 217 15.06 20.63 1.20
CA LEU A 217 15.25 21.97 1.75
C LEU A 217 14.40 22.20 3.01
N ASN A 218 14.93 22.99 3.94
CA ASN A 218 14.16 23.43 5.11
C ASN A 218 13.10 24.46 4.70
N LYS A 219 11.86 24.28 5.15
CA LYS A 219 10.74 25.15 4.76
C LYS A 219 10.91 26.59 5.19
N LYS A 220 11.49 26.83 6.37
CA LYS A 220 11.70 28.18 6.90
C LYS A 220 12.80 28.89 6.11
N GLU A 221 13.96 28.26 5.96
CA GLU A 221 15.09 28.82 5.21
C GLU A 221 14.73 29.06 3.74
N THR A 222 13.91 28.18 3.14
CA THR A 222 13.42 28.37 1.77
C THR A 222 12.51 29.60 1.69
N ALA A 223 11.63 29.82 2.68
CA ALA A 223 10.79 31.01 2.74
C ALA A 223 11.63 32.29 2.93
N ASP A 224 12.68 32.23 3.76
CA ASP A 224 13.61 33.35 3.96
C ASP A 224 14.39 33.68 2.66
N LYS A 225 14.74 32.67 1.87
CA LYS A 225 15.51 32.83 0.62
C LYS A 225 14.66 33.27 -0.58
N PHE A 226 13.48 32.70 -0.75
CA PHE A 226 12.65 32.89 -1.96
C PHE A 226 11.42 33.78 -1.72
N GLY A 227 11.16 34.17 -0.47
CA GLY A 227 9.98 34.92 -0.05
C GLY A 227 8.85 34.01 0.42
N ALA A 228 8.21 34.38 1.54
CA ALA A 228 7.13 33.60 2.14
C ALA A 228 5.93 33.43 1.20
N GLU A 229 5.53 34.47 0.48
CA GLU A 229 4.43 34.44 -0.48
C GLU A 229 4.69 33.44 -1.62
N LYS A 230 5.89 33.46 -2.19
CA LYS A 230 6.27 32.56 -3.29
C LYS A 230 6.31 31.10 -2.83
N VAL A 231 6.87 30.85 -1.65
CA VAL A 231 6.88 29.50 -1.06
C VAL A 231 5.47 29.06 -0.67
N HIS A 232 4.62 29.98 -0.22
CA HIS A 232 3.22 29.70 0.07
C HIS A 232 2.48 29.31 -1.22
N GLU A 233 2.64 30.08 -2.30
CA GLU A 233 2.06 29.79 -3.62
C GLU A 233 2.48 28.40 -4.11
N TRP A 234 3.78 28.10 -4.15
CA TRP A 234 4.27 26.75 -4.50
C TRP A 234 3.72 25.63 -3.61
N ARG A 235 3.42 25.92 -2.34
CA ARG A 235 2.93 24.93 -1.38
C ARG A 235 1.42 24.72 -1.44
N ARG A 236 0.67 25.78 -1.67
CA ARG A 236 -0.77 25.82 -1.45
C ARG A 236 -1.56 26.07 -2.73
N SER A 237 -0.99 26.66 -3.77
CA SER A 237 -1.69 26.83 -5.05
C SER A 237 -2.16 25.49 -5.62
N TYR A 238 -3.30 25.55 -6.32
CA TYR A 238 -3.90 24.41 -6.99
C TYR A 238 -3.13 24.03 -8.25
N ASP A 239 -2.79 25.00 -9.09
CA ASP A 239 -2.27 24.84 -10.44
C ASP A 239 -0.80 25.28 -10.60
N ILE A 240 -0.23 26.01 -9.64
CA ILE A 240 1.16 26.47 -9.71
C ILE A 240 2.11 25.45 -9.04
N PRO A 241 2.99 24.78 -9.80
CA PRO A 241 3.96 23.85 -9.24
C PRO A 241 5.20 24.58 -8.70
N PRO A 242 5.93 23.97 -7.74
CA PRO A 242 7.31 24.36 -7.49
C PRO A 242 8.21 24.04 -8.71
N PRO A 243 9.43 24.62 -8.79
CA PRO A 243 10.35 24.37 -9.88
C PRO A 243 10.64 22.88 -10.08
N ASN A 244 10.44 22.37 -11.30
CA ASN A 244 10.53 20.95 -11.64
C ASN A 244 9.68 20.05 -10.73
N GLY A 245 8.54 20.55 -10.24
CA GLY A 245 7.63 19.88 -9.33
C GLY A 245 6.26 19.52 -9.95
N GLU A 246 5.36 19.04 -9.12
CA GLU A 246 3.93 18.85 -9.44
C GLU A 246 3.08 19.91 -8.73
N SER A 247 2.04 20.40 -9.40
CA SER A 247 0.94 21.15 -8.78
C SER A 247 -0.05 20.20 -8.09
N LEU A 248 -1.00 20.74 -7.32
CA LEU A 248 -2.05 19.91 -6.73
C LEU A 248 -2.96 19.33 -7.82
N GLU A 249 -3.23 20.08 -8.89
CA GLU A 249 -3.99 19.63 -10.06
C GLU A 249 -3.35 18.40 -10.73
N MET A 250 -2.03 18.45 -10.98
CA MET A 250 -1.30 17.32 -11.58
C MET A 250 -1.36 16.08 -10.70
N CYS A 251 -1.15 16.26 -9.39
CA CYS A 251 -1.30 15.19 -8.39
C CYS A 251 -2.73 14.64 -8.40
N ALA A 252 -3.73 15.52 -8.48
CA ALA A 252 -5.14 15.13 -8.49
C ALA A 252 -5.52 14.32 -9.72
N LYS A 253 -5.04 14.71 -10.90
CA LYS A 253 -5.26 13.96 -12.14
C LYS A 253 -4.85 12.50 -11.98
N ARG A 254 -3.62 12.23 -11.53
CA ARG A 254 -3.13 10.84 -11.37
C ARG A 254 -3.80 10.09 -10.21
N SER A 255 -4.01 10.73 -9.06
CA SER A 255 -4.53 10.04 -7.87
C SER A 255 -6.02 9.74 -8.00
N VAL A 256 -6.81 10.68 -8.53
CA VAL A 256 -8.26 10.51 -8.72
C VAL A 256 -8.55 9.54 -9.85
N GLU A 257 -7.80 9.57 -10.96
CA GLU A 257 -7.95 8.59 -12.03
C GLU A 257 -7.67 7.17 -11.52
N TYR A 258 -6.57 7.00 -10.77
CA TYR A 258 -6.25 5.71 -10.14
C TYR A 258 -7.36 5.26 -9.17
N PHE A 259 -7.84 6.16 -8.31
CA PHE A 259 -8.92 5.87 -7.36
C PHE A 259 -10.20 5.41 -8.08
N LYS A 260 -10.64 6.15 -9.11
CA LYS A 260 -11.82 5.79 -9.91
C LYS A 260 -11.68 4.45 -10.60
N LYS A 261 -10.50 4.16 -11.15
CA LYS A 261 -10.26 2.94 -11.94
C LYS A 261 -10.08 1.68 -11.06
N ASN A 262 -9.51 1.81 -9.87
CA ASN A 262 -9.08 0.65 -9.07
C ASN A 262 -9.81 0.51 -7.73
N VAL A 263 -10.24 1.61 -7.11
CA VAL A 263 -10.87 1.58 -5.78
C VAL A 263 -12.39 1.58 -5.87
N VAL A 264 -12.97 2.46 -6.70
CA VAL A 264 -14.44 2.57 -6.84
C VAL A 264 -15.09 1.25 -7.24
N PRO A 265 -14.57 0.45 -8.19
CA PRO A 265 -15.17 -0.84 -8.53
C PRO A 265 -15.19 -1.83 -7.36
N MET A 266 -14.18 -1.78 -6.49
CA MET A 266 -14.09 -2.64 -5.30
C MET A 266 -15.12 -2.23 -4.25
N LEU A 267 -15.29 -0.92 -4.03
CA LEU A 267 -16.35 -0.39 -3.16
C LEU A 267 -17.75 -0.76 -3.67
N SER A 268 -17.98 -0.67 -4.98
CA SER A 268 -19.23 -1.09 -5.64
C SER A 268 -19.48 -2.59 -5.53
N ALA A 269 -18.42 -3.40 -5.43
CA ALA A 269 -18.52 -4.83 -5.14
C ALA A 269 -18.74 -5.14 -3.65
N GLY A 270 -18.97 -4.13 -2.81
CA GLY A 270 -19.24 -4.29 -1.37
C GLY A 270 -18.00 -4.51 -0.51
N LYS A 271 -16.79 -4.33 -1.05
CA LYS A 271 -15.54 -4.48 -0.28
C LYS A 271 -15.25 -3.24 0.55
N ASN A 272 -14.80 -3.44 1.78
CA ASN A 272 -14.37 -2.38 2.68
C ASN A 272 -12.89 -2.07 2.44
N ILE A 273 -12.59 -0.83 2.08
CA ILE A 273 -11.28 -0.44 1.58
C ILE A 273 -10.59 0.52 2.57
N MET A 274 -9.33 0.25 2.87
CA MET A 274 -8.45 1.21 3.53
C MET A 274 -7.44 1.78 2.53
N ILE A 275 -7.21 3.10 2.57
CA ILE A 275 -6.16 3.78 1.80
C ILE A 275 -5.22 4.48 2.76
N ALA A 276 -3.93 4.11 2.75
CA ALA A 276 -2.88 4.85 3.45
C ALA A 276 -2.00 5.60 2.45
N ALA A 277 -2.00 6.93 2.52
CA ALA A 277 -1.27 7.77 1.56
C ALA A 277 -0.82 9.09 2.21
N HIS A 278 -0.79 10.18 1.43
CA HIS A 278 -0.16 11.44 1.82
C HIS A 278 -1.13 12.60 1.84
N GLY A 279 -0.67 13.75 2.32
CA GLY A 279 -1.49 14.95 2.40
C GLY A 279 -2.07 15.35 1.05
N ASN A 280 -1.23 15.57 0.02
CA ASN A 280 -1.75 16.07 -1.26
C ASN A 280 -2.56 15.03 -2.03
N SER A 281 -2.14 13.76 -2.03
CA SER A 281 -2.88 12.71 -2.74
C SER A 281 -4.25 12.43 -2.09
N LEU A 282 -4.33 12.44 -0.76
CA LEU A 282 -5.62 12.31 -0.07
C LEU A 282 -6.49 13.57 -0.20
N ARG A 283 -5.92 14.78 -0.14
CA ARG A 283 -6.68 16.01 -0.39
C ARG A 283 -7.31 16.00 -1.78
N ALA A 284 -6.58 15.55 -2.80
CA ALA A 284 -7.11 15.41 -4.15
C ALA A 284 -8.24 14.36 -4.25
N ILE A 285 -8.10 13.22 -3.58
CA ILE A 285 -9.18 12.22 -3.51
C ILE A 285 -10.38 12.83 -2.79
N ILE A 286 -10.19 13.46 -1.64
CA ILE A 286 -11.27 14.10 -0.86
C ILE A 286 -11.97 15.20 -1.65
N MET A 287 -11.23 16.01 -2.42
CA MET A 287 -11.79 16.99 -3.33
C MET A 287 -12.77 16.34 -4.32
N TYR A 288 -12.44 15.16 -4.85
CA TYR A 288 -13.35 14.38 -5.67
C TYR A 288 -14.54 13.80 -4.88
N LEU A 289 -14.31 13.27 -3.67
CA LEU A 289 -15.36 12.64 -2.87
C LEU A 289 -16.44 13.65 -2.42
N ASP A 290 -16.02 14.83 -1.98
CA ASP A 290 -16.91 15.86 -1.45
C ASP A 290 -17.28 16.94 -2.48
N SER A 291 -16.78 16.80 -3.72
CA SER A 291 -16.95 17.81 -4.79
C SER A 291 -16.47 19.21 -4.41
N LEU A 292 -15.31 19.30 -3.75
CA LEU A 292 -14.72 20.57 -3.32
C LEU A 292 -14.19 21.38 -4.51
N THR A 293 -14.28 22.70 -4.39
CA THR A 293 -13.63 23.66 -5.29
C THR A 293 -12.11 23.72 -5.05
N PRO A 294 -11.33 24.26 -6.02
CA PRO A 294 -9.91 24.51 -5.82
C PRO A 294 -9.59 25.34 -4.57
N GLN A 295 -10.44 26.29 -4.20
CA GLN A 295 -10.24 27.13 -3.02
C GLN A 295 -10.47 26.33 -1.73
N GLU A 296 -11.53 25.52 -1.68
CA GLU A 296 -11.85 24.70 -0.50
C GLU A 296 -10.80 23.61 -0.22
N VAL A 297 -10.22 22.99 -1.26
CA VAL A 297 -9.19 21.95 -1.07
C VAL A 297 -7.85 22.52 -0.57
N ILE A 298 -7.58 23.80 -0.81
CA ILE A 298 -6.36 24.47 -0.34
C ILE A 298 -6.39 24.64 1.19
N GLU A 299 -7.56 24.99 1.70
CA GLU A 299 -7.87 25.15 3.13
C GLU A 299 -8.05 23.81 3.87
N LEU A 300 -8.31 22.73 3.14
CA LEU A 300 -8.44 21.40 3.74
C LEU A 300 -7.11 20.94 4.39
N GLU A 301 -7.12 20.83 5.71
CA GLU A 301 -6.01 20.28 6.48
C GLU A 301 -6.29 18.85 6.95
N LEU A 302 -5.32 17.96 6.71
CA LEU A 302 -5.39 16.56 7.14
C LEU A 302 -4.36 16.30 8.23
N THR A 303 -4.80 15.93 9.43
CA THR A 303 -3.89 15.54 10.51
C THR A 303 -3.22 14.20 10.21
N THR A 304 -1.96 14.03 10.61
CA THR A 304 -1.22 12.77 10.46
C THR A 304 -1.81 11.70 11.37
N GLY A 305 -1.91 10.45 10.88
CA GLY A 305 -2.36 9.30 11.68
C GLY A 305 -3.81 9.36 12.18
N ILE A 306 -4.64 10.28 11.68
CA ILE A 306 -6.07 10.32 12.01
C ILE A 306 -6.86 9.72 10.84
N PRO A 307 -7.55 8.57 11.02
CA PRO A 307 -8.40 7.99 10.00
C PRO A 307 -9.61 8.88 9.67
N MET A 308 -9.95 8.98 8.39
CA MET A 308 -11.17 9.64 7.91
C MET A 308 -12.07 8.62 7.24
N LEU A 309 -13.33 8.57 7.66
CA LEU A 309 -14.29 7.56 7.22
C LEU A 309 -15.31 8.10 6.23
N TYR A 310 -15.61 7.26 5.24
CA TYR A 310 -16.66 7.43 4.27
C TYR A 310 -17.53 6.17 4.20
N THR A 311 -18.84 6.36 4.08
CA THR A 311 -19.75 5.31 3.60
C THR A 311 -19.89 5.47 2.09
N PHE A 312 -19.73 4.37 1.34
CA PHE A 312 -20.08 4.32 -0.07
C PHE A 312 -21.40 3.57 -0.26
N LYS A 313 -22.37 4.23 -0.90
CA LYS A 313 -23.71 3.67 -1.16
C LYS A 313 -24.32 4.33 -2.38
N ASP A 314 -24.94 3.55 -3.26
CA ASP A 314 -25.66 4.06 -4.44
C ASP A 314 -24.78 5.03 -5.27
N SER A 315 -23.50 4.68 -5.45
CA SER A 315 -22.47 5.49 -6.11
C SER A 315 -22.19 6.86 -5.48
N LYS A 316 -22.58 7.07 -4.23
CA LYS A 316 -22.34 8.29 -3.45
C LYS A 316 -21.43 8.02 -2.27
N PHE A 317 -20.63 9.02 -1.93
CA PHE A 317 -19.76 9.04 -0.76
C PHE A 317 -20.39 9.92 0.33
N LEU A 318 -20.48 9.39 1.54
CA LEU A 318 -21.00 10.10 2.71
C LEU A 318 -19.90 10.16 3.76
N ARG A 319 -19.35 11.36 3.99
CA ARG A 319 -18.33 11.59 5.03
C ARG A 319 -18.93 11.33 6.42
N ARG A 320 -18.19 10.61 7.26
CA ARG A 320 -18.55 10.28 8.65
C ARG A 320 -17.60 10.86 9.70
N GLY A 321 -16.46 11.39 9.29
CA GLY A 321 -15.42 11.93 10.17
C GLY A 321 -14.45 10.86 10.66
N SER A 322 -13.72 11.14 11.75
CA SER A 322 -12.82 10.18 12.41
C SER A 322 -13.54 9.49 13.56
N PRO A 323 -13.28 8.18 13.81
CA PRO A 323 -13.65 7.56 15.06
C PRO A 323 -13.00 8.29 16.25
N VAL A 324 -13.75 8.47 17.33
CA VAL A 324 -13.26 9.07 18.59
C VAL A 324 -12.43 8.06 19.41
N GLY A 325 -12.32 6.82 18.94
CA GLY A 325 -11.64 5.71 19.62
C GLY A 325 -12.44 4.41 19.50
N PRO A 326 -11.92 3.28 20.03
CA PRO A 326 -12.56 1.97 19.91
C PRO A 326 -13.94 1.88 20.61
N THR A 327 -14.24 2.81 21.53
CA THR A 327 -15.33 2.67 22.52
C THR A 327 -16.63 3.41 22.21
N VAL A 328 -16.76 4.19 21.12
CA VAL A 328 -17.97 5.02 20.94
C VAL A 328 -18.97 4.40 19.97
N ALA A 329 -20.11 3.98 20.52
CA ALA A 329 -21.30 3.52 19.81
C ALA A 329 -21.77 4.47 18.66
N GLY A 330 -21.40 5.75 18.72
CA GLY A 330 -21.69 6.75 17.67
C GLY A 330 -20.92 6.58 16.36
N VAL A 331 -19.76 5.90 16.37
CA VAL A 331 -19.04 5.52 15.13
C VAL A 331 -19.66 4.29 14.49
N TYR A 332 -20.43 3.50 15.24
CA TYR A 332 -21.01 2.22 14.81
C TYR A 332 -22.47 2.32 14.35
N ALA A 333 -23.03 3.52 14.21
CA ALA A 333 -24.35 3.72 13.59
C ALA A 333 -24.35 3.55 12.05
N LEU A 334 -23.38 2.80 11.52
CA LEU A 334 -22.86 3.05 10.19
C LEU A 334 -23.45 2.14 9.11
N THR A 335 -23.87 0.90 9.43
CA THR A 335 -24.80 0.06 8.62
C THR A 335 -25.39 -1.07 9.49
N LYS A 336 -26.51 -1.69 9.10
CA LYS A 336 -27.02 -2.91 9.79
C LYS A 336 -26.01 -4.07 9.74
N ASP A 337 -25.20 -4.14 8.69
CA ASP A 337 -24.21 -5.21 8.49
C ASP A 337 -22.94 -4.99 9.31
N LEU A 338 -22.51 -3.75 9.53
CA LEU A 338 -21.42 -3.42 10.47
C LEU A 338 -21.81 -3.65 11.93
N ALA A 339 -23.07 -3.40 12.28
CA ALA A 339 -23.59 -3.75 13.61
C ALA A 339 -23.59 -5.27 13.83
N ARG A 340 -24.04 -6.06 12.83
CA ARG A 340 -23.95 -7.52 12.85
C ARG A 340 -22.51 -8.01 12.92
N TYR A 341 -21.60 -7.37 12.18
CA TYR A 341 -20.17 -7.68 12.17
C TYR A 341 -19.55 -7.51 13.57
N ARG A 342 -19.84 -6.42 14.28
CA ARG A 342 -19.39 -6.21 15.68
C ARG A 342 -19.88 -7.32 16.60
N ASP A 343 -21.14 -7.72 16.45
CA ASP A 343 -21.74 -8.74 17.31
C ASP A 343 -21.14 -10.13 17.03
N GLN A 344 -20.61 -10.37 15.82
CA GLN A 344 -19.87 -11.57 15.47
C GLN A 344 -18.42 -11.55 16.00
N SER A 345 -17.71 -10.41 15.88
CA SER A 345 -16.32 -10.31 16.36
C SER A 345 -16.22 -10.48 17.87
N ARG A 346 -17.17 -9.91 18.64
CA ARG A 346 -17.20 -10.04 20.10
C ARG A 346 -17.47 -11.46 20.61
N LYS A 347 -18.15 -12.30 19.83
CA LYS A 347 -18.43 -13.70 20.18
C LYS A 347 -17.26 -14.65 19.93
N GLY A 348 -16.32 -14.26 19.05
CA GLY A 348 -15.12 -15.05 18.74
C GLY A 348 -13.95 -14.86 19.69
N SER A 349 -13.94 -13.79 20.50
CA SER A 349 -12.84 -13.48 21.44
C SER A 349 -13.04 -14.03 22.86
N SER A 350 -14.01 -14.92 23.07
CA SER A 350 -14.35 -15.49 24.39
C SER A 350 -13.93 -16.95 24.58
N HIS A 351 -12.90 -17.43 23.86
CA HIS A 351 -12.35 -18.77 24.02
C HIS A 351 -10.85 -18.74 24.26
#